data_AF-A0A847EV21-F1
#
_entry.id   AF-A0A847EV21-F1
#
_cell.length_a   1.000
_cell.length_b   1.000
_cell.length_c   1.000
_cell.angle_alpha   90.00
_cell.angle_beta   90.00
_cell.angle_gamma   90.00
#
_symmetry.space_group_name_H-M   'P 1'
#
loop_
_entity.id
_entity.type
_entity.pdbx_description
1 polymer ?
#
loop_
_entity_poly.entity_id
_entity_poly.type
_entity_poly.pdbx_seq_one_letter_code
_entity_poly.pdbx_strand_id
1 'polypeptide(L)'
;QLNFYNVHYAYTHVVGTSGGNNDDMVEALDMMSKGLDPAGLVTHIGGLNAVIDATCHLPEIPGGKKLIYTHIDMPLTAIADFATLGKEQPLFKVLAEICERHQGLWSVEAEDYLLNNA
;
A
#
# COMPACT_ATOMS: atom_id res chain seq x y z
N GLN A 1 1.50 -29.03 -10.52
CA GLN A 1 0.30 -29.89 -10.38
C GLN A 1 0.23 -30.34 -8.92
N LEU A 2 -0.94 -30.37 -8.29
CA LEU A 2 -1.09 -30.76 -6.88
C LEU A 2 -0.94 -32.29 -6.73
N ASN A 3 -0.15 -32.77 -5.76
CA ASN A 3 0.10 -34.20 -5.53
C ASN A 3 -0.90 -34.79 -4.50
N PHE A 4 -1.97 -35.43 -5.00
CA PHE A 4 -3.00 -36.03 -4.16
C PHE A 4 -2.55 -37.26 -3.36
N TYR A 5 -1.50 -37.96 -3.79
CA TYR A 5 -0.93 -39.06 -3.01
C TYR A 5 -0.39 -38.55 -1.68
N ASN A 6 0.33 -37.43 -1.67
CA ASN A 6 0.83 -36.81 -0.45
C ASN A 6 -0.30 -36.23 0.42
N VAL A 7 -1.34 -35.67 -0.19
CA VAL A 7 -2.54 -35.24 0.57
C VAL A 7 -3.15 -36.41 1.35
N HIS A 8 -3.28 -37.58 0.70
CA HIS A 8 -3.91 -38.73 1.33
C HIS A 8 -2.99 -39.47 2.32
N TYR A 9 -1.71 -39.61 2.01
CA TYR A 9 -0.80 -40.49 2.78
C TYR A 9 0.23 -39.76 3.65
N ALA A 10 0.47 -38.46 3.43
CA ALA A 10 1.46 -37.68 4.17
C ALA A 10 0.84 -36.65 5.14
N TYR A 11 -0.45 -36.81 5.48
CA TYR A 11 -1.18 -35.93 6.40
C TYR A 11 -1.20 -34.44 5.99
N THR A 12 -1.05 -34.15 4.70
CA THR A 12 -1.14 -32.78 4.19
C THR A 12 -2.61 -32.34 4.12
N HIS A 13 -2.94 -31.20 4.72
CA HIS A 13 -4.29 -30.63 4.70
C HIS A 13 -4.38 -29.50 3.67
N VAL A 14 -5.49 -29.44 2.94
CA VAL A 14 -5.81 -28.36 2.01
C VAL A 14 -6.95 -27.55 2.61
N VAL A 15 -6.71 -26.27 2.85
CA VAL A 15 -7.71 -25.35 3.40
C VAL A 15 -7.91 -24.21 2.40
N GLY A 16 -9.16 -24.01 1.97
CA GLY A 16 -9.55 -22.83 1.20
C GLY A 16 -9.86 -21.68 2.16
N THR A 17 -9.38 -20.48 1.84
CA THR A 17 -9.70 -19.26 2.59
C THR A 17 -10.30 -18.24 1.63
N SER A 18 -11.18 -17.38 2.13
CA SER A 18 -11.75 -16.28 1.36
C SER A 18 -11.98 -15.09 2.28
N GLY A 19 -11.05 -14.13 2.24
CA GLY A 19 -11.09 -12.95 3.09
C GLY A 19 -11.01 -13.29 4.58
N GLY A 20 -11.50 -12.38 5.41
CA GLY A 20 -11.67 -12.54 6.84
C GLY A 20 -13.04 -12.02 7.29
N ASN A 21 -13.44 -12.39 8.49
CA ASN A 21 -14.64 -11.90 9.17
C ASN A 21 -14.30 -10.69 10.07
N ASN A 22 -15.28 -10.21 10.84
CA ASN A 22 -15.08 -9.08 11.73
C ASN A 22 -14.07 -9.35 12.84
N ASP A 23 -14.00 -10.59 13.35
CA ASP A 23 -13.06 -10.95 14.41
C ASP A 23 -11.62 -10.92 13.89
N ASP A 24 -11.39 -11.41 12.67
CA ASP A 24 -10.08 -11.33 11.99
C ASP A 24 -9.62 -9.86 11.85
N MET A 25 -10.55 -8.95 11.55
CA MET A 25 -10.25 -7.52 11.44
C MET A 25 -9.90 -6.89 12.79
N VAL A 26 -10.61 -7.26 13.87
CA VAL A 26 -10.30 -6.79 15.23
C VAL A 26 -8.92 -7.27 15.65
N GLU A 27 -8.59 -8.54 15.40
CA GLU A 27 -7.27 -9.10 15.69
C GLU A 27 -6.18 -8.41 14.86
N ALA A 28 -6.41 -8.18 13.57
CA ALA A 28 -5.45 -7.47 12.71
C ALA A 28 -5.16 -6.05 13.23
N LEU A 29 -6.18 -5.31 13.65
CA LEU A 29 -6.03 -3.97 14.22
C LEU A 29 -5.28 -3.99 15.56
N ASP A 30 -5.58 -4.96 16.43
CA ASP A 30 -4.87 -5.13 17.71
C ASP A 30 -3.38 -5.44 17.46
N MET A 31 -3.05 -6.33 16.52
CA MET A 31 -1.67 -6.60 16.14
C MET A 31 -0.96 -5.36 15.59
N MET A 32 -1.61 -4.58 14.73
CA MET A 32 -1.06 -3.33 14.21
C MET A 32 -0.80 -2.32 15.32
N SER A 33 -1.73 -2.18 16.28
CA SER A 33 -1.58 -1.29 17.43
C SER A 33 -0.40 -1.67 18.34
N LYS A 34 0.02 -2.94 18.31
CA LYS A 34 1.15 -3.49 19.07
C LYS A 34 2.50 -3.40 18.34
N GLY A 35 2.54 -2.75 17.17
CA GLY A 35 3.77 -2.45 16.44
C GLY A 35 3.96 -3.25 15.15
N LEU A 36 2.96 -4.02 14.69
CA LEU A 36 2.99 -4.57 13.33
C LEU A 36 2.69 -3.45 12.32
N ASP A 37 3.70 -3.01 11.59
CA ASP A 37 3.56 -1.90 10.64
C ASP A 37 3.14 -2.36 9.24
N PRO A 38 1.94 -1.96 8.72
CA PRO A 38 1.50 -2.27 7.37
C PRO A 38 2.06 -1.32 6.30
N ALA A 39 2.82 -0.28 6.65
CA ALA A 39 3.30 0.75 5.72
C ALA A 39 4.11 0.19 4.55
N GLY A 40 4.85 -0.90 4.77
CA GLY A 40 5.60 -1.62 3.73
C GLY A 40 4.72 -2.16 2.58
N LEU A 41 3.41 -2.24 2.77
CA LEU A 41 2.48 -2.64 1.70
C LEU A 41 2.12 -1.46 0.79
N VAL A 42 2.24 -0.21 1.22
CA VAL A 42 1.86 0.96 0.43
C VAL A 42 3.02 1.36 -0.47
N THR A 43 2.79 1.38 -1.79
CA THR A 43 3.84 1.72 -2.75
C THR A 43 3.50 2.90 -3.64
N HIS A 44 2.22 3.26 -3.75
CA HIS A 44 1.76 4.39 -4.56
C HIS A 44 0.77 5.24 -3.79
N ILE A 45 0.81 6.54 -4.04
CA ILE A 45 -0.08 7.55 -3.49
C ILE A 45 -0.79 8.26 -4.64
N GLY A 46 -2.09 8.50 -4.53
CA GLY A 46 -2.85 9.23 -5.54
C GLY A 46 -4.10 9.90 -4.99
N GLY A 47 -4.69 10.76 -5.82
CA GLY A 47 -5.96 11.43 -5.57
C GLY A 47 -7.15 10.66 -6.14
N LEU A 48 -8.36 11.18 -5.91
CA LEU A 48 -9.60 10.57 -6.40
C LEU A 48 -9.65 10.45 -7.93
N ASN A 49 -9.04 11.42 -8.62
CA ASN A 49 -8.92 11.43 -10.09
C ASN A 49 -8.14 10.24 -10.66
N ALA A 50 -7.25 9.62 -9.88
CA ALA A 50 -6.44 8.51 -10.34
C ALA A 50 -7.14 7.14 -10.26
N VAL A 51 -8.31 7.05 -9.62
CA VAL A 51 -8.99 5.78 -9.32
C VAL A 51 -9.40 5.02 -10.58
N ILE A 52 -9.95 5.70 -11.59
CA ILE A 52 -10.49 5.07 -12.79
C ILE A 52 -9.36 4.35 -13.54
N ASP A 53 -8.29 5.08 -13.86
CA ASP A 53 -7.14 4.53 -14.58
C ASP A 53 -6.43 3.45 -13.76
N ALA A 54 -6.21 3.69 -12.46
CA ALA A 54 -5.56 2.71 -11.58
C ALA A 54 -6.35 1.39 -11.48
N THR A 55 -7.69 1.45 -11.52
CA THR A 55 -8.55 0.26 -11.47
C THR A 55 -8.53 -0.48 -12.79
N CYS A 56 -8.66 0.22 -13.91
CA CYS A 56 -8.66 -0.37 -15.25
C CYS A 56 -7.32 -1.04 -15.58
N HIS A 57 -6.21 -0.48 -15.10
CA HIS A 57 -4.84 -0.91 -15.42
C HIS A 57 -4.11 -1.57 -14.25
N LEU A 58 -4.81 -1.97 -13.18
CA LEU A 58 -4.18 -2.49 -11.96
C LEU A 58 -3.14 -3.62 -12.20
N PRO A 59 -3.37 -4.60 -13.10
CA PRO A 59 -2.38 -5.65 -13.38
C PRO A 59 -1.08 -5.15 -14.01
N GLU A 60 -1.11 -3.98 -14.66
CA GLU A 60 0.03 -3.35 -15.34
C GLU A 60 0.84 -2.48 -14.38
N ILE A 61 0.25 -2.07 -13.24
CA ILE A 61 0.88 -1.19 -12.25
C ILE A 61 1.60 -2.04 -11.18
N PRO A 62 2.93 -2.09 -11.17
CA PRO A 62 3.70 -2.92 -10.24
C PRO A 62 3.58 -2.43 -8.79
N GLY A 63 4.15 -3.20 -7.86
CA GLY A 63 4.18 -2.87 -6.43
C GLY A 63 2.92 -3.28 -5.66
N GLY A 64 2.88 -2.91 -4.39
CA GLY A 64 1.83 -3.26 -3.45
C GLY A 64 0.55 -2.43 -3.58
N LYS A 65 0.05 -1.93 -2.46
CA LYS A 65 -1.18 -1.15 -2.29
C LYS A 65 -1.03 0.26 -2.88
N LYS A 66 -2.11 0.70 -3.52
CA LYS A 66 -2.29 2.04 -4.10
C LYS A 66 -3.20 2.80 -3.12
N LEU A 67 -2.63 3.71 -2.33
CA LEU A 67 -3.38 4.50 -1.36
C LEU A 67 -3.98 5.72 -2.06
N ILE A 68 -5.29 5.90 -1.93
CA ILE A 68 -6.03 6.97 -2.59
C ILE A 68 -6.64 7.91 -1.55
N TYR A 69 -6.30 9.19 -1.66
CA TYR A 69 -6.93 10.26 -0.89
C TYR A 69 -8.11 10.83 -1.69
N THR A 70 -9.32 10.64 -1.16
CA THR A 70 -10.57 10.95 -1.87
C THR A 70 -10.83 12.44 -2.07
N HIS A 71 -10.11 13.31 -1.38
CA HIS A 71 -10.29 14.76 -1.40
C HIS A 71 -9.12 15.49 -2.06
N ILE A 72 -8.17 14.75 -2.65
CA ILE A 72 -7.00 15.29 -3.34
C ILE A 72 -7.12 15.01 -4.85
N ASP A 73 -6.62 15.94 -5.67
CA ASP A 73 -6.39 15.75 -7.09
C ASP A 73 -4.88 15.57 -7.33
N MET A 74 -4.45 14.33 -7.56
CA MET A 74 -3.05 13.96 -7.72
C MET A 74 -2.93 12.69 -8.56
N PRO A 75 -2.02 12.64 -9.56
CA PRO A 75 -1.78 11.41 -10.31
C PRO A 75 -1.28 10.28 -9.41
N LEU A 76 -1.63 9.04 -9.72
CA LEU A 76 -1.09 7.88 -9.01
C LEU A 76 0.43 7.85 -9.18
N THR A 77 1.16 8.06 -8.10
CA THR A 77 2.61 8.25 -8.10
C THR A 77 3.26 7.23 -7.18
N ALA A 78 4.28 6.53 -7.67
CA ALA A 78 5.07 5.63 -6.84
C ALA A 78 5.91 6.42 -5.84
N ILE A 79 6.00 5.94 -4.60
CA ILE A 79 6.85 6.59 -3.56
C ILE A 79 8.31 6.66 -4.02
N ALA A 80 8.78 5.64 -4.75
CA ALA A 80 10.12 5.59 -5.33
C ALA A 80 10.41 6.73 -6.34
N ASP A 81 9.37 7.31 -6.95
CA ASP A 81 9.52 8.36 -7.96
C ASP A 81 9.51 9.78 -7.36
N PHE A 82 9.18 9.92 -6.07
CA PHE A 82 9.09 11.24 -5.41
C PHE A 82 10.39 12.04 -5.51
N ALA A 83 11.56 11.41 -5.35
CA ALA A 83 12.84 12.11 -5.45
C ALA A 83 13.11 12.65 -6.87
N THR A 84 12.64 11.94 -7.90
CA THR A 84 12.78 12.38 -9.29
C THR A 84 11.82 13.52 -9.59
N LEU A 85 10.54 13.39 -9.21
CA LEU A 85 9.53 14.42 -9.39
C LEU A 85 9.81 15.68 -8.55
N GLY A 86 10.44 15.51 -7.39
CA GLY A 86 10.86 16.58 -6.50
C GLY A 86 11.88 17.56 -7.10
N LYS A 87 12.51 17.20 -8.23
CA LYS A 87 13.38 18.12 -8.97
C LYS A 87 12.61 19.27 -9.60
N GLU A 88 11.35 19.04 -9.96
CA GLU A 88 10.49 20.01 -10.65
C GLU A 88 9.33 20.48 -9.76
N GLN A 89 8.88 19.63 -8.82
CA GLN A 89 7.68 19.86 -8.04
C GLN A 89 7.98 19.90 -6.52
N PRO A 90 7.81 21.06 -5.86
CA PRO A 90 8.15 21.22 -4.44
C PRO A 90 7.44 20.25 -3.48
N LEU A 91 6.18 19.87 -3.78
CA LEU A 91 5.42 18.89 -3.01
C LEU A 91 6.18 17.57 -2.88
N PHE A 92 6.60 17.00 -4.02
CA PHE A 92 7.29 15.72 -4.08
C PHE A 92 8.69 15.75 -3.47
N LYS A 93 9.35 16.91 -3.49
CA LYS A 93 10.65 17.08 -2.83
C LYS A 93 10.54 16.82 -1.33
N VAL A 94 9.60 17.48 -0.67
CA VAL A 94 9.42 17.33 0.78
C VAL A 94 8.89 15.94 1.12
N LEU A 95 8.00 15.37 0.31
CA LEU A 95 7.55 13.98 0.49
C LEU A 95 8.70 12.98 0.36
N ALA A 96 9.62 13.17 -0.59
CA ALA A 96 10.80 12.32 -0.73
C ALA A 96 11.69 12.40 0.52
N GLU A 97 11.94 13.61 1.03
CA GLU A 97 12.73 13.83 2.25
C GLU A 97 12.06 13.21 3.49
N ILE A 98 10.72 13.25 3.60
CA ILE A 98 9.99 12.59 4.69
C ILE A 98 10.14 11.07 4.56
N CYS A 99 9.79 10.50 3.40
CA CYS A 99 9.85 9.06 3.18
C CYS A 99 11.27 8.50 3.42
N GLU A 100 12.34 9.21 3.01
CA GLU A 100 13.73 8.78 3.24
C GLU A 100 14.05 8.62 4.74
N ARG A 101 13.55 9.51 5.61
CA ARG A 101 13.70 9.41 7.07
C ARG A 101 12.88 8.27 7.67
N HIS A 102 11.81 7.85 6.99
CA HIS A 102 10.94 6.73 7.37
C HIS A 102 11.23 5.46 6.55
N GLN A 103 12.50 5.20 6.23
CA GLN A 103 12.96 3.96 5.56
C GLN A 103 12.37 3.75 4.15
N GLY A 104 12.00 4.84 3.47
CA GLY A 104 11.34 4.81 2.16
C GLY A 104 9.85 4.46 2.23
N LEU A 105 9.25 4.42 3.42
CA LEU A 105 7.85 4.04 3.63
C LEU A 105 6.94 5.27 3.76
N TRP A 106 5.66 5.07 3.46
CA TRP A 106 4.62 6.05 3.76
C TRP A 106 4.42 6.15 5.28
N SER A 107 4.33 7.36 5.82
CA SER A 107 4.22 7.60 7.26
C SER A 107 3.14 8.64 7.57
N VAL A 108 2.77 8.75 8.85
CA VAL A 108 1.83 9.78 9.34
C VAL A 108 2.32 11.19 8.99
N GLU A 109 3.63 11.43 9.09
CA GLU A 109 4.23 12.72 8.72
C GLU A 109 4.05 13.03 7.22
N ALA A 110 4.18 12.02 6.36
CA ALA A 110 4.00 12.19 4.91
C ALA A 110 2.53 12.46 4.57
N GLU A 111 1.61 11.77 5.24
CA GLU A 111 0.17 11.99 5.14
C GLU A 111 -0.20 13.41 5.59
N ASP A 112 0.18 13.81 6.80
CA ASP A 112 -0.09 15.16 7.33
C ASP A 112 0.45 16.25 6.40
N TYR A 113 1.66 16.06 5.86
CA TYR A 113 2.22 17.02 4.91
C TYR A 113 1.40 17.07 3.61
N LEU A 114 1.05 15.93 3.05
CA LEU A 114 0.24 15.86 1.82
C LEU A 114 -1.11 16.57 2.02
N LEU A 115 -1.83 16.27 3.10
CA LEU A 115 -3.16 16.83 3.36
C LEU A 115 -3.17 18.35 3.54
N ASN A 116 -2.05 18.93 3.97
CA ASN A 116 -1.93 20.37 4.18
C ASN A 116 -1.37 21.14 2.95
N ASN A 117 -0.90 20.43 1.91
CA ASN A 117 -0.19 21.04 0.78
C ASN A 117 -0.68 20.58 -0.61
N ALA A 118 -1.71 19.72 -0.66
CA ALA A 118 -2.31 19.20 -1.89
C ALA A 118 -3.68 19.82 -2.18
#